data_AF-A0A497LJ43-F1
#
_entry.id   AF-A0A497LJ43-F1
#
_cell.length_a   1.000
_cell.length_b   1.000
_cell.length_c   1.000
_cell.angle_alpha   90.00
_cell.angle_beta   90.00
_cell.angle_gamma   90.00
#
_symmetry.space_group_name_H-M   'P 1'
#
loop_
_entity.id
_entity.type
_entity.pdbx_description
1 polymer ?
#
loop_
_entity_poly.entity_id
_entity_poly.type
_entity_poly.pdbx_seq_one_letter_code
_entity_poly.pdbx_strand_id
1 'polypeptide(L)'
;MFIGAGLGLLFNRPEVGGAIGMGVGFLLMGFIRIKNVKPTPVTTGLPRTLPSLSLTAAGIIVMLAGVSIIFKPEWLYPYLAGLVIIVIGLIIFVGGMAGLKRKAEA
;
A
#
# COMPACT_ATOMS: atom_id res chain seq x y z
N MET A 1 -12.57 -8.65 -8.25
CA MET A 1 -13.42 -7.47 -7.95
C MET A 1 -12.59 -6.23 -7.60
N PHE A 2 -11.89 -6.14 -6.47
CA PHE A 2 -11.13 -4.92 -6.08
C PHE A 2 -10.00 -4.52 -7.03
N ILE A 3 -9.22 -5.48 -7.53
CA ILE A 3 -8.15 -5.21 -8.52
C ILE A 3 -8.75 -4.64 -9.81
N GLY A 4 -9.88 -5.19 -10.28
CA GLY A 4 -10.57 -4.70 -11.47
C GLY A 4 -11.19 -3.31 -11.27
N ALA A 5 -11.85 -3.07 -10.14
CA ALA A 5 -12.36 -1.74 -9.81
C ALA A 5 -11.24 -0.71 -9.68
N GLY A 6 -10.10 -1.08 -9.08
CA GLY A 6 -8.91 -0.25 -8.99
C GLY A 6 -8.31 0.12 -10.36
N LEU A 7 -8.23 -0.85 -11.29
CA LEU A 7 -7.88 -0.58 -12.68
C LEU A 7 -8.91 0.31 -13.39
N GLY A 8 -10.20 0.10 -13.13
CA GLY A 8 -11.28 0.92 -13.69
C GLY A 8 -11.26 2.37 -13.21
N LEU A 9 -10.77 2.63 -11.99
CA LEU A 9 -10.58 3.99 -11.46
C LEU A 9 -9.56 4.79 -12.28
N LEU A 10 -8.52 4.14 -12.83
CA LEU A 10 -7.53 4.81 -13.70
C LEU A 10 -8.18 5.40 -14.98
N PHE A 11 -9.32 4.85 -15.39
CA PHE A 11 -10.07 5.29 -16.57
C PHE A 11 -11.37 6.03 -16.21
N ASN A 12 -11.55 6.46 -14.95
CA ASN A 12 -12.79 7.06 -14.44
C ASN A 12 -14.05 6.19 -14.65
N ARG A 13 -13.89 4.88 -14.81
CA ARG A 13 -14.96 3.91 -15.05
C ARG A 13 -14.82 2.70 -14.11
N PRO A 14 -14.98 2.91 -12.79
CA PRO A 14 -14.85 1.84 -11.80
C PRO A 14 -15.87 0.71 -11.99
N GLU A 15 -17.06 1.03 -12.49
CA GLU A 15 -18.13 0.06 -12.79
C GLU A 15 -17.69 -0.98 -13.83
N VAL A 16 -17.09 -0.50 -14.94
CA VAL A 16 -16.58 -1.35 -16.03
C VAL A 16 -15.40 -2.17 -15.55
N GLY A 17 -14.46 -1.54 -14.84
CA GLY A 17 -13.32 -2.26 -14.26
C GLY A 17 -13.76 -3.33 -13.25
N GLY A 18 -14.78 -3.04 -12.44
CA GLY A 18 -15.40 -3.98 -11.51
C GLY A 18 -15.97 -5.20 -12.23
N ALA A 19 -16.74 -4.97 -13.31
CA ALA A 19 -17.32 -6.02 -14.14
C ALA A 19 -16.23 -6.91 -14.79
N ILE A 20 -15.18 -6.30 -15.34
CA ILE A 20 -14.01 -7.03 -15.88
C ILE A 20 -13.36 -7.87 -14.77
N GLY A 21 -13.15 -7.28 -13.59
CA GLY A 21 -12.56 -7.95 -12.45
C GLY A 21 -13.43 -9.05 -11.83
N MET A 22 -14.74 -9.06 -12.09
CA MET A 22 -15.64 -10.16 -11.74
C MET A 22 -15.56 -11.27 -12.79
N GLY A 23 -15.63 -10.93 -14.09
CA GLY A 23 -15.55 -11.90 -15.18
C GLY A 23 -14.24 -12.69 -15.20
N VAL A 24 -13.09 -12.01 -15.06
CA VAL A 24 -11.78 -12.66 -14.97
C VAL A 24 -11.68 -13.56 -13.75
N GLY A 25 -12.22 -13.12 -12.60
CA GLY A 25 -12.26 -13.92 -11.38
C GLY A 25 -13.08 -15.20 -11.52
N PHE A 26 -14.22 -15.11 -12.22
CA PHE A 26 -15.08 -16.25 -12.51
C PHE A 26 -14.37 -17.30 -13.40
N LEU A 27 -13.71 -16.86 -14.48
CA LEU A 27 -12.95 -17.75 -15.35
C LEU A 27 -11.82 -18.46 -14.61
N LEU A 28 -11.04 -17.72 -13.80
CA LEU A 28 -9.97 -18.28 -12.99
C LEU A 28 -10.48 -19.35 -12.00
N MET A 29 -11.63 -19.12 -11.40
CA MET A 29 -12.25 -20.07 -10.47
C MET A 29 -12.57 -21.41 -11.17
N GLY A 30 -13.07 -21.34 -12.41
CA GLY A 30 -13.27 -22.53 -13.26
C GLY A 30 -11.97 -23.26 -13.56
N PHE A 31 -10.93 -22.55 -13.97
CA PHE A 31 -9.61 -23.14 -14.25
C PHE A 31 -8.98 -23.82 -13.03
N ILE A 32 -9.07 -23.19 -11.84
CA ILE A 32 -8.56 -23.75 -10.59
C ILE A 32 -9.31 -25.04 -10.23
N ARG A 33 -10.63 -25.07 -10.45
CA ARG A 33 -11.49 -26.23 -10.19
C ARG A 33 -11.19 -27.40 -11.12
N ILE A 34 -10.99 -27.15 -12.42
CA ILE A 34 -10.66 -28.18 -13.43
C ILE A 34 -9.32 -28.84 -13.12
N LYS A 35 -8.32 -28.06 -12.69
CA LYS A 35 -7.00 -28.58 -12.32
C LYS A 35 -6.97 -29.35 -10.99
N ASN A 36 -8.12 -29.53 -10.31
CA ASN A 36 -8.26 -30.21 -9.02
C ASN A 36 -7.22 -29.73 -7.98
N VAL A 37 -6.86 -28.44 -8.06
CA VAL A 37 -6.00 -27.81 -7.06
C VAL A 37 -6.86 -27.72 -5.82
N LYS A 38 -6.63 -28.63 -4.86
CA LYS A 38 -7.18 -28.50 -3.52
C LYS A 38 -6.71 -27.15 -3.02
N PRO A 39 -7.61 -26.17 -2.79
CA PRO A 39 -7.19 -24.92 -2.18
C PRO A 39 -6.69 -25.30 -0.80
N THR A 40 -5.38 -25.42 -0.63
CA THR A 40 -4.75 -25.45 0.67
C THR A 40 -5.35 -24.27 1.43
N PRO A 41 -5.90 -24.48 2.64
CA PRO A 41 -6.47 -23.38 3.41
C PRO A 41 -5.41 -22.31 3.39
N VAL A 42 -5.74 -21.20 2.75
CA VAL A 42 -4.76 -20.15 2.54
C VAL A 42 -4.60 -19.58 3.94
N THR A 43 -3.69 -20.16 4.71
CA THR A 43 -2.87 -19.43 5.66
C THR A 43 -2.08 -18.47 4.79
N THR A 44 -2.79 -17.49 4.21
CA THR A 44 -2.24 -16.20 3.88
C THR A 44 -1.86 -15.63 5.24
N GLY A 45 -0.78 -16.14 5.81
CA GLY A 45 0.11 -15.29 6.55
C GLY A 45 0.54 -14.27 5.52
N LEU A 46 -0.29 -13.24 5.31
CA LEU A 46 0.06 -12.03 4.60
C LEU A 46 1.50 -11.77 5.04
N PRO A 47 2.50 -11.86 4.15
CA PRO A 47 3.88 -11.93 4.58
C PRO A 47 4.06 -10.79 5.55
N ARG A 48 4.39 -11.09 6.82
CA ARG A 48 4.35 -10.10 7.92
C ARG A 48 5.26 -8.89 7.67
N THR A 49 6.04 -8.95 6.58
CA THR A 49 6.86 -7.89 5.99
C THR A 49 6.09 -6.87 5.14
N LEU A 50 4.90 -7.20 4.61
CA LEU A 50 4.09 -6.27 3.82
C LEU A 50 3.65 -5.05 4.64
N PRO A 51 3.13 -5.20 5.88
CA PRO A 51 2.79 -4.05 6.71
C PRO A 51 4.01 -3.21 7.10
N SER A 52 5.15 -3.84 7.38
CA SER A 52 6.37 -3.10 7.74
C SER A 52 6.95 -2.37 6.54
N LEU A 53 6.95 -3.00 5.35
CA LEU A 53 7.41 -2.40 4.10
C LEU A 53 6.52 -1.20 3.70
N SER A 54 5.20 -1.36 3.78
CA SER A 54 4.26 -0.28 3.49
C SER A 54 4.40 0.88 4.49
N LEU A 55 4.67 0.59 5.77
CA LEU A 55 4.92 1.61 6.78
C LEU A 55 6.22 2.39 6.53
N THR A 56 7.30 1.71 6.14
CA THR A 56 8.54 2.41 5.69
C THR A 56 8.29 3.29 4.47
N ALA A 57 7.57 2.78 3.47
CA ALA A 57 7.25 3.56 2.26
C ALA A 57 6.40 4.78 2.60
N ALA A 58 5.39 4.63 3.47
CA ALA A 58 4.59 5.73 3.97
C ALA A 58 5.43 6.79 4.69
N GLY A 59 6.36 6.38 5.56
CA GLY A 59 7.28 7.29 6.25
C GLY A 59 8.12 8.14 5.27
N ILE A 60 8.63 7.54 4.20
CA ILE A 60 9.38 8.26 3.14
C ILE A 60 8.48 9.30 2.46
N ILE A 61 7.25 8.92 2.08
CA ILE A 61 6.31 9.83 1.41
C ILE A 61 5.98 11.03 2.32
N VAL A 62 5.75 10.79 3.60
CA VAL A 62 5.47 11.85 4.59
C VAL A 62 6.66 12.79 4.74
N MET A 63 7.89 12.27 4.80
CA MET A 63 9.10 13.11 4.85
C MET A 63 9.23 13.98 3.59
N LEU A 64 9.01 13.42 2.40
CA LEU A 64 9.05 14.18 1.14
C LEU A 64 7.97 15.27 1.09
N ALA A 65 6.77 15.00 1.61
CA ALA A 65 5.71 16.01 1.73
C ALA A 65 6.13 17.14 2.67
N GLY A 66 6.73 16.83 3.82
CA GLY A 66 7.24 17.83 4.77
C GLY A 66 8.35 18.70 4.17
N VAL A 67 9.29 18.11 3.44
CA VAL A 67 10.32 18.85 2.69
C VAL A 67 9.69 19.75 1.64
N SER A 68 8.69 19.26 0.90
CA SER A 68 8.02 20.04 -0.14
C SER A 68 7.31 21.29 0.41
N ILE A 69 6.76 21.22 1.62
CA ILE A 69 6.13 22.36 2.32
C ILE A 69 7.16 23.43 2.69
N ILE A 70 8.39 23.04 3.04
CA ILE A 70 9.47 23.98 3.34
C ILE A 70 9.89 24.75 2.07
N PHE A 71 9.95 24.08 0.92
CA PHE A 71 10.33 24.70 -0.36
C PHE A 71 9.22 25.57 -0.98
N LYS A 72 7.96 25.44 -0.53
CA LYS A 72 6.81 26.22 -1.01
C LYS A 72 6.18 27.00 0.15
N PRO A 73 6.79 28.15 0.55
CA PRO A 73 6.42 28.88 1.76
C PRO A 73 5.00 29.49 1.76
N GLU A 74 4.29 29.43 0.64
CA GLU A 74 2.95 30.00 0.46
C GLU A 74 1.82 29.13 1.07
N TRP A 75 2.10 27.89 1.48
CA TRP A 75 1.03 26.89 1.71
C TRP A 75 0.52 26.78 3.15
N LEU A 76 1.35 27.01 4.18
CA LEU A 76 0.97 27.09 5.60
C LEU A 76 2.25 27.19 6.45
N TYR A 77 2.43 28.18 7.34
CA TYR A 77 3.53 28.31 8.33
C TYR A 77 4.74 27.37 8.06
N PRO A 78 5.48 27.63 6.97
CA PRO A 78 6.16 26.58 6.19
C PRO A 78 7.28 25.88 6.96
N TYR A 79 7.96 26.64 7.82
CA TYR A 79 9.02 26.11 8.66
C TYR A 79 8.48 25.27 9.82
N LEU A 80 7.43 25.72 10.50
CA LEU A 80 6.89 25.00 11.67
C LEU A 80 6.13 23.75 11.23
N ALA A 81 5.24 23.88 10.25
CA ALA A 81 4.45 22.77 9.72
C ALA A 81 5.32 21.73 9.00
N GLY A 82 6.26 22.18 8.17
CA GLY A 82 7.20 21.29 7.48
C GLY A 82 8.07 20.48 8.45
N LEU A 83 8.62 21.14 9.47
CA LEU A 83 9.48 20.48 10.47
C LEU A 83 8.69 19.45 11.29
N VAL A 84 7.46 19.76 11.72
CA VAL A 84 6.58 18.81 12.41
C VAL A 84 6.26 17.60 11.53
N ILE A 85 5.93 17.82 10.26
CA ILE A 85 5.61 16.73 9.32
C ILE A 85 6.84 15.84 9.07
N ILE A 86 8.03 16.42 8.94
CA ILE A 86 9.28 15.65 8.80
C ILE A 86 9.52 14.80 10.05
N VAL A 87 9.33 15.35 11.25
CA VAL A 87 9.50 14.60 12.51
C VAL A 87 8.50 13.43 12.59
N ILE A 88 7.24 13.65 12.22
CA ILE A 88 6.23 12.58 12.16
C ILE A 88 6.64 11.52 11.14
N GLY A 89 7.08 11.92 9.94
CA GLY A 89 7.56 11.01 8.91
C GLY A 89 8.76 10.18 9.37
N LEU A 90 9.68 10.77 10.14
CA LEU A 90 10.82 10.09 10.73
C LEU A 90 10.39 9.01 11.73
N ILE A 91 9.42 9.31 12.61
CA ILE A 91 8.90 8.35 13.59
C ILE A 91 8.27 7.14 12.88
N ILE A 92 7.47 7.40 11.84
CA ILE A 92 6.83 6.35 11.02
C ILE A 92 7.89 5.51 10.32
N PHE A 93 8.91 6.14 9.74
CA PHE A 93 10.01 5.45 9.06
C PHE A 93 10.81 4.55 10.01
N VAL A 94 11.18 5.05 11.19
CA VAL A 94 11.90 4.27 12.21
C VAL A 94 11.03 3.10 12.70
N GLY A 95 9.73 3.31 12.91
CA GLY A 95 8.80 2.23 13.26
C GLY A 95 8.72 1.14 12.18
N GLY A 96 8.69 1.54 10.91
CA GLY A 96 8.73 0.61 9.77
C GLY A 96 10.04 -0.19 9.69
N MET A 97 11.18 0.49 9.87
CA MET A 97 12.50 -0.15 9.85
C MET A 97 12.70 -1.09 11.04
N ALA A 98 12.26 -0.71 12.24
CA ALA A 98 12.32 -1.58 13.42
C ALA A 98 11.48 -2.84 13.23
N GLY A 99 10.32 -2.72 12.57
CA GLY A 99 9.48 -3.86 12.17
C GLY A 99 10.15 -4.79 11.14
N LEU A 100 10.94 -4.24 10.21
CA LEU A 100 11.74 -5.01 9.25
C LEU A 100 12.93 -5.71 9.93
N LYS A 101 13.69 -5.00 10.78
CA LYS A 101 14.90 -5.50 11.44
C LYS A 101 14.60 -6.64 12.41
N ARG A 102 13.56 -6.50 13.24
CA ARG A 102 13.12 -7.53 14.20
C ARG A 102 12.71 -8.86 13.53
N LYS A 103 12.48 -8.85 12.22
CA LYS A 103 12.16 -10.04 11.43
C LYS A 103 13.34 -10.56 10.60
N ALA A 104 14.41 -9.77 10.43
CA ALA A 104 15.67 -10.27 9.88
C ALA A 104 16.45 -11.09 10.91
N GLU A 105 16.19 -10.86 12.20
CA GLU A 105 16.81 -11.52 13.35
C GLU A 105 16.01 -12.74 13.89
N ALA A 106 14.84 -13.05 13.31
CA ALA A 106 13.94 -14.14 13.73
C ALA A 106 13.72 -15.15 12.60
#